data_AF-A0A958KN27-F1
#
_entry.id   AF-A0A958KN27-F1
#
_cell.length_a   1.000
_cell.length_b   1.000
_cell.length_c   1.000
_cell.angle_alpha   90.00
_cell.angle_beta   90.00
_cell.angle_gamma   90.00
#
_symmetry.space_group_name_H-M   'P 1'
#
loop_
_entity.id
_entity.type
_entity.pdbx_description
1 polymer ?
#
loop_
_entity_poly.entity_id
_entity_poly.type
_entity_poly.pdbx_seq_one_letter_code
_entity_poly.pdbx_strand_id
1 'polypeptide(L)'
;MSAGVREKKTTEDTGYTVNQYCSLVFQSINGLKTHRLIFGLVVANFFFLYCRPQHQIPLIGTIKIPMVLSLVLAVLWLRNLSQMRWTVQAKIMLFFLAMGGLWTPIARNNFWAYHTTFDLAIQFFCYMFPVITFMSNGRGLRAMINVLTFIGVYLALYAALHAGVGPGGFASDENDVCLLIIMMLAFPLSMAIFEKRAFRKAMLVLASLIMLGGIVSTMSRGGFIGVLVMFGYLFLKMRSKIPALLIMFIIGLVGLALIPESYWTEMGTISTSESTAQERLYMWGVALKIWFNPEHFTFGVGPMNTQWWIKDYESVIAASAFGKSVAGRAVHSMYVQLLVDLGIVGLLMFLSMAYKSYRLNQATRIEADRLGDRVAKGYENVAGLYREEGVERLPIDNESVGSRAALSPKELQEIELLERTLMGAHTETTFIYAFAVAVNASWLGVLSAGVFISIFYYPAIWTLGALSGALLVYRTDLFETLTPLLDKADPQGAVEAIEDARSELRD
;
A
#
# COMPACT_ATOMS: atom_id res chain seq x y z
N MET A 1 21.93 17.75 19.65
CA MET A 1 23.30 17.29 19.29
C MET A 1 23.21 16.57 17.94
N SER A 2 24.02 17.04 16.99
CA SER A 2 24.03 16.87 15.52
C SER A 2 23.11 15.80 14.90
N ALA A 3 21.99 16.28 14.32
CA ALA A 3 21.30 15.57 13.25
C ALA A 3 22.08 15.78 11.95
N GLY A 4 22.72 14.72 11.44
CA GLY A 4 23.33 14.71 10.12
C GLY A 4 22.25 14.74 9.05
N VAL A 5 21.85 15.94 8.64
CA VAL A 5 21.20 16.17 7.36
C VAL A 5 22.20 15.69 6.29
N ARG A 6 21.91 14.56 5.63
CA ARG A 6 22.62 14.21 4.40
C ARG A 6 22.32 15.34 3.41
N GLU A 7 23.29 16.23 3.25
CA GLU A 7 23.28 17.22 2.19
C GLU A 7 23.05 16.52 0.85
N LYS A 8 22.15 17.12 0.07
CA LYS A 8 21.80 16.70 -1.27
C LYS A 8 22.97 17.05 -2.19
N LYS A 9 24.02 16.22 -2.21
CA LYS A 9 25.07 16.33 -3.22
C LYS A 9 24.47 15.97 -4.58
N THR A 10 24.45 16.96 -5.46
CA THR A 10 24.23 16.81 -6.89
C THR A 10 25.18 15.74 -7.45
N THR A 11 24.70 15.01 -8.44
CA THR A 11 25.24 13.79 -9.07
C THR A 11 26.56 13.98 -9.85
N GLU A 12 27.42 14.91 -9.43
CA GLU A 12 28.78 15.03 -9.94
C GLU A 12 29.76 14.55 -8.87
N ASP A 13 30.37 13.41 -9.17
CA ASP A 13 31.61 12.92 -8.62
C ASP A 13 31.69 12.70 -7.09
N THR A 14 30.92 11.73 -6.60
CA THR A 14 31.07 11.28 -5.21
C THR A 14 32.33 10.43 -4.94
N GLY A 15 33.18 10.18 -5.95
CA GLY A 15 34.44 9.44 -5.79
C GLY A 15 34.32 7.98 -5.35
N TYR A 16 33.11 7.40 -5.29
CA TYR A 16 32.92 6.02 -4.84
C TYR A 16 33.30 5.00 -5.92
N THR A 17 33.96 3.91 -5.51
CA THR A 17 34.27 2.75 -6.38
C THR A 17 33.03 1.90 -6.67
N VAL A 18 33.09 1.05 -7.69
CA VAL A 18 32.01 0.11 -8.04
C VAL A 18 31.63 -0.76 -6.84
N ASN A 19 32.61 -1.28 -6.10
CA ASN A 19 32.38 -2.08 -4.88
C ASN A 19 31.63 -1.31 -3.78
N GLN A 20 31.93 -0.02 -3.61
CA GLN A 20 31.25 0.83 -2.63
C GLN A 20 29.79 1.06 -3.04
N TYR A 21 29.51 1.28 -4.33
CA TYR A 21 28.14 1.36 -4.83
C TYR A 21 27.38 0.04 -4.69
N CYS A 22 28.00 -1.10 -5.03
CA CYS A 22 27.41 -2.42 -4.82
C CYS A 22 27.01 -2.64 -3.36
N SER A 23 27.90 -2.26 -2.42
CA SER A 23 27.64 -2.34 -0.99
C SER A 23 26.46 -1.44 -0.56
N LEU A 24 26.40 -0.20 -1.08
CA LEU A 24 25.29 0.73 -0.81
C LEU A 24 23.96 0.21 -1.36
N VAL A 25 23.94 -0.35 -2.57
CA VAL A 25 22.75 -0.97 -3.16
C VAL A 25 22.29 -2.14 -2.30
N PHE A 26 23.19 -3.05 -1.91
CA PHE A 26 22.85 -4.15 -1.01
C PHE A 26 22.30 -3.67 0.34
N GLN A 27 22.85 -2.59 0.90
CA GLN A 27 22.37 -1.99 2.14
C GLN A 27 20.97 -1.39 1.97
N SER A 28 20.70 -0.69 0.87
CA SER A 28 19.37 -0.15 0.56
C SER A 28 18.32 -1.25 0.43
N ILE A 29 18.66 -2.34 -0.26
CA ILE A 29 17.76 -3.50 -0.46
C ILE A 29 17.44 -4.22 0.85
N ASN A 30 18.47 -4.45 1.66
CA ASN A 30 18.36 -5.22 2.89
C ASN A 30 17.91 -4.39 4.10
N GLY A 31 17.95 -3.07 3.98
CA GLY A 31 17.83 -2.12 5.07
C GLY A 31 19.05 -2.15 6.00
N LEU A 32 19.10 -1.20 6.94
CA LEU A 32 19.91 -1.35 8.16
C LEU A 32 19.51 -2.66 8.86
N LYS A 33 20.29 -3.14 9.85
CA LYS A 33 19.86 -4.23 10.74
C LYS A 33 18.64 -3.77 11.57
N THR A 34 17.49 -3.58 10.93
CA THR A 34 16.25 -3.23 11.60
C THR A 34 15.92 -4.42 12.48
N HIS A 35 15.79 -4.16 13.77
CA HIS A 35 15.59 -5.21 14.75
C HIS A 35 14.40 -6.07 14.32
N ARG A 36 14.62 -7.37 14.09
CA ARG A 36 13.57 -8.35 13.73
C ARG A 36 12.35 -8.23 14.65
N LEU A 37 12.58 -7.82 15.90
CA LEU A 37 11.57 -7.47 16.88
C LEU A 37 10.63 -6.35 16.42
N ILE A 38 11.13 -5.21 15.93
CA ILE A 38 10.30 -4.08 15.46
C ILE A 38 9.42 -4.52 14.30
N PHE A 39 9.98 -5.27 13.35
CA PHE A 39 9.20 -5.86 12.26
C PHE A 39 8.08 -6.75 12.80
N GLY A 40 8.40 -7.68 13.71
CA GLY A 40 7.41 -8.54 14.35
C GLY A 40 6.32 -7.76 15.07
N LEU A 41 6.67 -6.65 15.74
CA LEU A 41 5.71 -5.77 16.41
C LEU A 41 4.78 -5.06 15.44
N VAL A 42 5.27 -4.55 14.31
CA VAL A 42 4.41 -3.95 13.26
C VAL A 42 3.45 -5.00 12.70
N VAL A 43 3.96 -6.19 12.38
CA VAL A 43 3.14 -7.31 11.90
C VAL A 43 2.06 -7.71 12.91
N ALA A 44 2.43 -7.87 14.17
CA ALA A 44 1.49 -8.22 15.24
C ALA A 44 0.42 -7.13 15.42
N ASN A 45 0.81 -5.84 15.40
CA ASN A 45 -0.14 -4.74 15.48
C ASN A 45 -1.17 -4.79 14.33
N PHE A 46 -0.74 -5.02 13.09
CA PHE A 46 -1.65 -5.14 11.95
C PHE A 46 -2.59 -6.36 12.09
N PHE A 47 -2.07 -7.49 12.57
CA PHE A 47 -2.90 -8.66 12.86
C PHE A 47 -4.01 -8.35 13.88
N PHE A 48 -3.67 -7.74 15.02
CA PHE A 48 -4.67 -7.39 16.03
C PHE A 48 -5.63 -6.28 15.58
N LEU A 49 -5.18 -5.36 14.74
CA LEU A 49 -6.00 -4.28 14.19
C LEU A 49 -7.11 -4.81 13.28
N TYR A 50 -6.76 -5.71 12.35
CA TYR A 50 -7.69 -6.20 11.32
C TYR A 50 -8.35 -7.53 11.67
N CYS A 51 -7.61 -8.51 12.20
CA CYS A 51 -8.17 -9.83 12.51
C CYS A 51 -9.01 -9.82 13.79
N ARG A 52 -8.74 -8.86 14.69
CA ARG A 52 -9.48 -8.60 15.93
C ARG A 52 -9.73 -9.82 16.83
N PRO A 53 -8.74 -10.71 17.07
CA PRO A 53 -8.94 -11.88 17.94
C PRO A 53 -9.39 -11.52 19.37
N GLN A 54 -9.11 -10.30 19.83
CA GLN A 54 -9.57 -9.77 21.11
C GLN A 54 -11.11 -9.65 21.24
N HIS A 55 -11.85 -9.61 20.12
CA HIS A 55 -13.31 -9.62 20.14
C HIS A 55 -13.88 -11.04 20.16
N GLN A 56 -13.10 -12.02 19.71
CA GLN A 56 -13.52 -13.42 19.57
C GLN A 56 -13.12 -14.25 20.78
N ILE A 57 -11.99 -13.92 21.41
CA ILE A 57 -11.40 -14.68 22.50
C ILE A 57 -11.39 -13.80 23.78
N PRO A 58 -12.31 -14.04 24.74
CA PRO A 58 -12.46 -13.19 25.93
C PRO A 58 -11.18 -12.97 26.74
N LEU A 59 -10.32 -14.01 26.83
CA LEU A 59 -9.03 -13.92 27.52
C LEU A 59 -8.12 -12.85 26.89
N ILE A 60 -8.05 -12.82 25.56
CA ILE A 60 -7.25 -11.84 24.82
C ILE A 60 -7.82 -10.42 25.01
N GLY A 61 -9.15 -10.29 24.98
CA GLY A 61 -9.84 -9.03 25.24
C GLY A 61 -9.53 -8.45 26.63
N THR A 62 -9.43 -9.30 27.64
CA THR A 62 -9.16 -8.90 29.03
C THR A 62 -7.75 -8.35 29.22
N ILE A 63 -6.75 -8.98 28.57
CA ILE A 63 -5.33 -8.59 28.69
C ILE A 63 -5.03 -7.29 27.91
N LYS A 64 -5.93 -6.83 27.03
CA LYS A 64 -5.76 -5.64 26.18
C LYS A 64 -4.44 -5.65 25.40
N ILE A 65 -4.03 -6.83 24.90
CA ILE A 65 -2.81 -7.03 24.11
C ILE A 65 -2.65 -5.99 22.98
N PRO A 66 -3.68 -5.66 22.18
CA PRO A 66 -3.55 -4.66 21.12
C PRO A 66 -3.07 -3.29 21.63
N MET A 67 -3.56 -2.85 22.80
CA MET A 67 -3.21 -1.57 23.39
C MET A 67 -1.74 -1.55 23.81
N VAL A 68 -1.25 -2.64 24.42
CA VAL A 68 0.16 -2.78 24.82
C VAL A 68 1.06 -2.78 23.59
N LEU A 69 0.69 -3.53 22.55
CA LEU A 69 1.44 -3.58 21.29
C LEU A 69 1.51 -2.21 20.60
N SER A 70 0.40 -1.47 20.57
CA SER A 70 0.35 -0.12 20.01
C SER A 70 1.21 0.85 20.81
N LEU A 71 1.14 0.80 22.14
CA LEU A 71 1.94 1.66 23.02
C LEU A 71 3.44 1.39 22.87
N VAL A 72 3.85 0.12 22.87
CA VAL A 72 5.27 -0.26 22.67
C VAL A 72 5.77 0.24 21.33
N LEU A 73 4.99 0.03 20.24
CA LEU A 73 5.38 0.47 18.91
C LEU A 73 5.46 1.99 18.80
N ALA A 74 4.53 2.73 19.43
CA ALA A 74 4.57 4.19 19.50
C ALA A 74 5.79 4.71 20.27
N VAL A 75 6.13 4.11 21.41
CA VAL A 75 7.32 4.48 22.20
C VAL A 75 8.60 4.23 21.40
N LEU A 76 8.70 3.08 20.72
CA LEU A 76 9.83 2.78 19.85
C LEU A 76 9.92 3.76 18.69
N TRP A 77 8.80 4.09 18.06
CA TRP A 77 8.76 5.10 17.01
C TRP A 77 9.21 6.49 17.51
N LEU A 78 8.74 6.94 18.67
CA LEU A 78 9.16 8.22 19.26
C LEU A 78 10.66 8.24 19.58
N ARG A 79 11.22 7.13 20.09
CA ARG A 79 12.67 6.99 20.32
C ARG A 79 13.49 7.03 19.04
N ASN A 80 12.89 6.66 17.92
CA ASN A 80 13.51 6.62 16.59
C ASN A 80 12.96 7.70 15.66
N LEU A 81 12.41 8.79 16.19
CA LEU A 81 11.78 9.85 15.41
C LEU A 81 12.76 10.51 14.41
N SER A 82 14.06 10.50 14.70
CA SER A 82 15.11 10.98 13.78
C SER A 82 15.20 10.17 12.47
N GLN A 83 14.68 8.94 12.45
CA GLN A 83 14.62 8.10 11.25
C GLN A 83 13.36 8.37 10.41
N MET A 84 12.36 9.06 10.97
CA MET A 84 11.09 9.34 10.29
C MET A 84 11.32 10.30 9.13
N ARG A 85 10.91 9.88 7.93
CA ARG A 85 10.85 10.75 6.76
C ARG A 85 9.43 11.27 6.58
N TRP A 86 9.26 12.58 6.78
CA TRP A 86 7.95 13.25 6.63
C TRP A 86 7.54 13.40 5.17
N THR A 87 6.99 12.31 4.62
CA THR A 87 6.38 12.28 3.29
C THR A 87 5.15 13.20 3.22
N VAL A 88 4.71 13.50 2.00
CA VAL A 88 3.51 14.34 1.82
C VAL A 88 2.27 13.69 2.44
N GLN A 89 2.16 12.36 2.37
CA GLN A 89 1.09 11.60 3.00
C GLN A 89 1.09 11.77 4.52
N ALA A 90 2.26 11.63 5.16
CA ALA A 90 2.39 11.81 6.60
C ALA A 90 2.03 13.24 7.05
N LYS A 91 2.41 14.25 6.26
CA LYS A 91 2.05 15.66 6.53
C LYS A 91 0.54 15.91 6.42
N ILE A 92 -0.12 15.31 5.42
CA ILE A 92 -1.57 15.42 5.27
C ILE A 92 -2.30 14.72 6.44
N MET A 93 -1.83 13.55 6.86
CA MET A 93 -2.35 12.86 8.05
C MET A 93 -2.25 13.73 9.31
N LEU A 94 -1.09 14.35 9.57
CA LEU A 94 -0.94 15.27 10.70
C LEU A 94 -1.92 16.44 10.65
N PHE A 95 -2.17 17.00 9.46
CA PHE A 95 -3.11 18.10 9.32
C PHE A 95 -4.55 17.64 9.57
N PHE A 96 -4.96 16.47 9.06
CA PHE A 96 -6.27 15.90 9.39
C PHE A 96 -6.46 15.72 10.89
N LEU A 97 -5.42 15.24 11.57
CA LEU A 97 -5.44 15.09 13.01
C LEU A 97 -5.55 16.44 13.72
N ALA A 98 -4.82 17.46 13.26
CA ALA A 98 -4.91 18.81 13.80
C ALA A 98 -6.32 19.41 13.62
N MET A 99 -6.93 19.26 12.44
CA MET A 99 -8.31 19.68 12.19
C MET A 99 -9.31 18.97 13.13
N GLY A 100 -9.18 17.66 13.30
CA GLY A 100 -10.03 16.91 14.23
C GLY A 100 -9.89 17.40 15.68
N GLY A 101 -8.66 17.69 16.11
CA GLY A 101 -8.37 18.26 17.43
C GLY A 101 -9.00 19.64 17.63
N LEU A 102 -8.92 20.51 16.62
CA LEU A 102 -9.54 21.84 16.66
C LEU A 102 -11.08 21.78 16.67
N TRP A 103 -11.67 20.80 15.99
CA TRP A 103 -13.12 20.58 15.96
C TRP A 103 -13.68 19.97 17.24
N THR A 104 -12.90 19.12 17.89
CA THR A 104 -13.34 18.36 19.08
C THR A 104 -14.04 19.21 20.15
N PRO A 105 -13.54 20.38 20.60
CA PRO A 105 -14.20 21.17 21.65
C PRO A 105 -15.51 21.84 21.24
N ILE A 106 -15.71 22.09 19.94
CA ILE A 106 -16.85 22.87 19.42
C ILE A 106 -17.88 22.02 18.67
N ALA A 107 -17.57 20.76 18.38
CA ALA A 107 -18.48 19.84 17.71
C ALA A 107 -19.74 19.59 18.57
N ARG A 108 -20.91 19.52 17.92
CA ARG A 108 -22.21 19.29 18.56
C ARG A 108 -22.17 18.06 19.48
N ASN A 109 -21.60 16.98 18.99
CA ASN A 109 -21.25 15.80 19.77
C ASN A 109 -19.73 15.71 19.91
N ASN A 110 -19.22 16.42 20.91
CA ASN A 110 -17.80 16.48 21.24
C ASN A 110 -17.23 15.11 21.69
N PHE A 111 -18.05 14.24 22.29
CA PHE A 111 -17.67 12.88 22.67
C PHE A 111 -17.27 12.05 21.43
N TRP A 112 -18.14 12.00 20.41
CA TRP A 112 -17.83 11.27 19.17
C TRP A 112 -16.69 11.91 18.38
N ALA A 113 -16.60 13.25 18.36
CA ALA A 113 -15.49 13.95 17.73
C ALA A 113 -14.15 13.63 18.41
N TYR A 114 -14.12 13.60 19.75
CA TYR A 114 -12.94 13.23 20.53
C TYR A 114 -12.51 11.80 20.23
N HIS A 115 -13.42 10.83 20.33
CA HIS A 115 -13.09 9.42 20.10
C HIS A 115 -12.61 9.17 18.67
N THR A 116 -13.27 9.78 17.67
CA THR A 116 -12.85 9.66 16.27
C THR A 116 -11.46 10.25 16.04
N THR A 117 -11.19 11.43 16.60
CA THR A 117 -9.88 12.09 16.48
C THR A 117 -8.79 11.30 17.22
N PHE A 118 -9.10 10.77 18.39
CA PHE A 118 -8.18 9.94 19.18
C PHE A 118 -7.86 8.62 18.48
N ASP A 119 -8.86 7.98 17.88
CA ASP A 119 -8.67 6.77 17.08
C ASP A 119 -7.80 7.04 15.84
N LEU A 120 -7.97 8.18 15.17
CA LEU A 120 -7.05 8.62 14.11
C LEU A 120 -5.63 8.84 14.63
N ALA A 121 -5.48 9.45 15.82
CA ALA A 121 -4.17 9.64 16.44
C ALA A 121 -3.48 8.29 16.68
N ILE A 122 -4.21 7.32 17.22
CA ILE A 122 -3.72 5.95 17.42
C ILE A 122 -3.32 5.34 16.08
N GLN A 123 -4.18 5.41 15.06
CA GLN A 123 -3.89 4.89 13.73
C GLN A 123 -2.58 5.49 13.16
N PHE A 124 -2.39 6.81 13.30
CA PHE A 124 -1.23 7.49 12.73
C PHE A 124 0.06 7.21 13.50
N PHE A 125 0.05 7.43 14.82
CA PHE A 125 1.26 7.33 15.65
C PHE A 125 1.65 5.89 15.96
N CYS A 126 0.69 4.96 16.03
CA CYS A 126 0.96 3.57 16.39
C CYS A 126 1.07 2.64 15.16
N TYR A 127 0.57 3.05 13.98
CA TYR A 127 0.57 2.18 12.79
C TYR A 127 1.21 2.86 11.57
N MET A 128 0.68 4.00 11.11
CA MET A 128 1.08 4.59 9.83
C MET A 128 2.51 5.14 9.84
N PHE A 129 2.88 5.95 10.84
CA PHE A 129 4.23 6.51 10.93
C PHE A 129 5.28 5.45 11.27
N PRO A 130 5.01 4.44 12.14
CA PRO A 130 5.88 3.29 12.28
C PRO A 130 6.10 2.50 10.99
N VAL A 131 5.07 2.33 10.14
CA VAL A 131 5.24 1.71 8.81
C VAL A 131 6.18 2.54 7.93
N ILE A 132 6.00 3.85 7.85
CA ILE A 132 6.88 4.75 7.07
C ILE A 132 8.32 4.75 7.63
N THR A 133 8.47 4.64 8.95
CA THR A 133 9.80 4.70 9.59
C THR A 133 10.55 3.38 9.46
N PHE A 134 9.90 2.25 9.76
CA PHE A 134 10.58 0.97 9.93
C PHE A 134 10.43 0.02 8.73
N MET A 135 9.40 0.19 7.90
CA MET A 135 9.08 -0.74 6.80
C MET A 135 9.50 -0.23 5.42
N SER A 136 10.14 0.95 5.32
CA SER A 136 10.59 1.59 4.07
C SER A 136 11.85 0.97 3.48
N ASN A 137 11.89 -0.35 3.34
CA ASN A 137 12.95 -1.12 2.70
C ASN A 137 12.36 -2.37 2.02
N GLY A 138 13.14 -3.04 1.17
CA GLY A 138 12.65 -4.19 0.38
C GLY A 138 12.06 -5.30 1.25
N ARG A 139 12.72 -5.63 2.37
CA ARG A 139 12.21 -6.64 3.33
C ARG A 139 10.91 -6.19 4.01
N GLY A 140 10.84 -4.93 4.44
CA GLY A 140 9.68 -4.31 5.08
C GLY A 140 8.45 -4.33 4.19
N LEU A 141 8.57 -3.82 2.98
CA LEU A 141 7.45 -3.78 2.03
C LEU A 141 6.98 -5.19 1.63
N ARG A 142 7.90 -6.15 1.47
CA ARG A 142 7.53 -7.57 1.25
C ARG A 142 6.80 -8.18 2.45
N ALA A 143 7.25 -7.90 3.67
CA ALA A 143 6.55 -8.30 4.88
C ALA A 143 5.13 -7.69 4.94
N MET A 144 4.97 -6.43 4.55
CA MET A 144 3.65 -5.78 4.49
C MET A 144 2.73 -6.44 3.46
N ILE A 145 3.22 -6.77 2.27
CA ILE A 145 2.42 -7.54 1.30
C ILE A 145 1.98 -8.88 1.88
N ASN A 146 2.89 -9.64 2.46
CA ASN A 146 2.56 -10.95 3.01
C ASN A 146 1.52 -10.85 4.13
N VAL A 147 1.66 -9.86 5.02
CA VAL A 147 0.73 -9.63 6.13
C VAL A 147 -0.63 -9.16 5.63
N LEU A 148 -0.69 -8.21 4.70
CA LEU A 148 -1.95 -7.75 4.12
C LEU A 148 -2.64 -8.86 3.31
N THR A 149 -1.87 -9.72 2.63
CA THR A 149 -2.41 -10.89 1.92
C THR A 149 -2.99 -11.89 2.91
N PHE A 150 -2.26 -12.20 3.98
CA PHE A 150 -2.73 -13.09 5.04
C PHE A 150 -4.01 -12.55 5.71
N ILE A 151 -4.01 -11.27 6.10
CA ILE A 151 -5.19 -10.62 6.70
C ILE A 151 -6.35 -10.62 5.70
N GLY A 152 -6.11 -10.32 4.44
CA GLY A 152 -7.13 -10.33 3.40
C GLY A 152 -7.77 -11.71 3.23
N VAL A 153 -6.97 -12.77 3.20
CA VAL A 153 -7.44 -14.16 3.19
C VAL A 153 -8.24 -14.47 4.46
N TYR A 154 -7.74 -14.08 5.64
CA TYR A 154 -8.46 -14.27 6.90
C TYR A 154 -9.83 -13.58 6.89
N LEU A 155 -9.89 -12.31 6.51
CA LEU A 155 -11.13 -11.54 6.46
C LEU A 155 -12.12 -12.14 5.45
N ALA A 156 -11.62 -12.61 4.30
CA ALA A 156 -12.44 -13.24 3.29
C ALA A 156 -13.03 -14.58 3.75
N LEU A 157 -12.22 -15.44 4.37
CA LEU A 157 -12.70 -16.68 4.97
C LEU A 157 -13.68 -16.40 6.11
N TYR A 158 -13.38 -15.40 6.94
CA TYR A 158 -14.27 -15.01 8.04
C TYR A 158 -15.63 -14.56 7.50
N ALA A 159 -15.66 -13.63 6.54
CA ALA A 159 -16.89 -13.15 5.91
C ALA A 159 -17.68 -14.30 5.27
N ALA A 160 -17.02 -15.20 4.54
CA ALA A 160 -17.68 -16.35 3.94
C ALA A 160 -18.32 -17.30 4.97
N LEU A 161 -17.73 -17.43 6.16
CA LEU A 161 -18.23 -18.29 7.24
C LEU A 161 -19.22 -17.59 8.18
N HIS A 162 -19.35 -16.27 8.11
CA HIS A 162 -20.18 -15.48 9.03
C HIS A 162 -21.15 -14.58 8.25
N ALA A 163 -21.83 -15.14 7.24
CA ALA A 163 -22.91 -14.45 6.50
C ALA A 163 -22.51 -13.08 5.91
N GLY A 164 -21.26 -12.93 5.49
CA GLY A 164 -20.74 -11.71 4.87
C GLY A 164 -20.21 -10.66 5.85
N VAL A 165 -20.38 -10.83 7.16
CA VAL A 165 -19.87 -9.87 8.16
C VAL A 165 -18.44 -10.18 8.60
N GLY A 166 -17.70 -9.14 9.01
CA GLY A 166 -16.34 -9.31 9.49
C GLY A 166 -16.22 -9.48 11.01
N PRO A 167 -14.99 -9.58 11.54
CA PRO A 167 -14.71 -10.00 12.92
C PRO A 167 -15.01 -8.94 13.99
N GLY A 168 -15.54 -7.77 13.61
CA GLY A 168 -16.00 -6.72 14.52
C GLY A 168 -15.34 -5.35 14.33
N GLY A 169 -15.73 -4.39 15.17
CA GLY A 169 -15.25 -2.99 15.12
C GLY A 169 -15.50 -2.34 13.76
N PHE A 170 -14.50 -1.65 13.21
CA PHE A 170 -14.60 -1.01 11.87
C PHE A 170 -14.73 -2.02 10.71
N ALA A 171 -14.67 -3.32 10.98
CA ALA A 171 -14.86 -4.39 10.00
C ALA A 171 -16.12 -5.20 10.29
N SER A 172 -17.06 -4.71 11.10
CA SER A 172 -18.26 -5.48 11.47
C SER A 172 -19.28 -5.60 10.34
N ASP A 173 -19.49 -4.54 9.56
CA ASP A 173 -20.48 -4.49 8.48
C ASP A 173 -19.97 -5.20 7.21
N GLU A 174 -20.89 -5.73 6.41
CA GLU A 174 -20.54 -6.44 5.18
C GLU A 174 -19.83 -5.54 4.17
N ASN A 175 -20.23 -4.26 4.09
CA ASN A 175 -19.58 -3.30 3.19
C ASN A 175 -18.18 -2.93 3.67
N ASP A 176 -18.02 -2.79 4.99
CA ASP A 176 -16.75 -2.42 5.59
C ASP A 176 -15.69 -3.52 5.39
N VAL A 177 -16.03 -4.77 5.69
CA VAL A 177 -15.12 -5.90 5.47
C VAL A 177 -14.83 -6.11 3.98
N CYS A 178 -15.83 -5.93 3.12
CA CYS A 178 -15.66 -6.01 1.67
C CYS A 178 -14.59 -5.03 1.17
N LEU A 179 -14.69 -3.76 1.60
CA LEU A 179 -13.73 -2.73 1.23
C LEU A 179 -12.32 -3.05 1.73
N LEU A 180 -12.18 -3.58 2.94
CA LEU A 180 -10.89 -4.00 3.48
C LEU A 180 -10.26 -5.13 2.65
N ILE A 181 -11.06 -6.11 2.22
CA ILE A 181 -10.60 -7.18 1.34
C ILE A 181 -10.18 -6.60 -0.01
N ILE A 182 -10.93 -5.67 -0.60
CA ILE A 182 -10.56 -4.97 -1.86
C ILE A 182 -9.23 -4.24 -1.72
N MET A 183 -9.04 -3.51 -0.61
CA MET A 183 -7.77 -2.83 -0.33
C MET A 183 -6.59 -3.80 -0.40
N MET A 184 -6.76 -5.02 0.10
CA MET A 184 -5.70 -6.02 0.21
C MET A 184 -5.54 -6.87 -1.06
N LEU A 185 -6.59 -7.03 -1.88
CA LEU A 185 -6.65 -7.96 -3.01
C LEU A 185 -5.63 -7.64 -4.12
N ALA A 186 -5.34 -6.36 -4.36
CA ALA A 186 -4.43 -5.98 -5.44
C ALA A 186 -2.98 -6.45 -5.22
N PHE A 187 -2.56 -6.66 -3.97
CA PHE A 187 -1.19 -7.07 -3.63
C PHE A 187 -0.87 -8.49 -4.13
N PRO A 188 -1.59 -9.56 -3.72
CA PRO A 188 -1.30 -10.90 -4.22
C PRO A 188 -1.50 -11.01 -5.74
N LEU A 189 -2.50 -10.34 -6.31
CA LEU A 189 -2.72 -10.31 -7.77
C LEU A 189 -1.53 -9.73 -8.54
N SER A 190 -1.06 -8.55 -8.13
CA SER A 190 0.06 -7.89 -8.80
C SER A 190 1.36 -8.69 -8.64
N MET A 191 1.60 -9.26 -7.45
CA MET A 191 2.79 -10.09 -7.20
C MET A 191 2.76 -11.40 -7.99
N ALA A 192 1.60 -12.05 -8.13
CA ALA A 192 1.46 -13.31 -8.85
C ALA A 192 1.91 -13.20 -10.32
N ILE A 193 1.70 -12.04 -10.94
CA ILE A 193 2.04 -11.80 -12.35
C ILE A 193 3.56 -11.81 -12.59
N PHE A 194 4.35 -11.35 -11.62
CA PHE A 194 5.82 -11.29 -11.74
C PHE A 194 6.55 -12.42 -11.00
N GLU A 195 5.83 -13.23 -10.22
CA GLU A 195 6.43 -14.36 -9.51
C GLU A 195 6.91 -15.43 -10.50
N LYS A 196 8.17 -15.87 -10.34
CA LYS A 196 8.76 -16.91 -11.19
C LYS A 196 8.57 -18.30 -10.59
N ARG A 197 8.49 -18.41 -9.26
CA ARG A 197 8.34 -19.70 -8.56
C ARG A 197 6.89 -20.17 -8.66
N ALA A 198 6.67 -21.28 -9.36
CA ALA A 198 5.34 -21.83 -9.62
C ALA A 198 4.51 -22.02 -8.34
N PHE A 199 5.10 -22.60 -7.28
CA PHE A 199 4.40 -22.80 -6.00
C PHE A 199 3.95 -21.48 -5.36
N ARG A 200 4.84 -20.48 -5.28
CA ARG A 200 4.49 -19.18 -4.69
C ARG A 200 3.46 -18.44 -5.55
N LYS A 201 3.57 -18.52 -6.88
CA LYS A 201 2.56 -18.00 -7.81
C LYS A 201 1.20 -18.63 -7.54
N ALA A 202 1.13 -19.96 -7.44
CA ALA A 202 -0.10 -20.68 -7.14
C ALA A 202 -0.71 -20.24 -5.80
N MET A 203 0.09 -20.06 -4.75
CA MET A 203 -0.38 -19.55 -3.46
C MET A 203 -0.94 -18.12 -3.55
N LEU A 204 -0.31 -17.23 -4.32
CA LEU A 204 -0.81 -15.86 -4.52
C LEU A 204 -2.12 -15.84 -5.33
N VAL A 205 -2.25 -16.68 -6.35
CA VAL A 205 -3.51 -16.83 -7.11
C VAL A 205 -4.60 -17.42 -6.20
N LEU A 206 -4.29 -18.46 -5.43
CA LEU A 206 -5.23 -19.05 -4.48
C LEU A 206 -5.69 -18.04 -3.42
N ALA A 207 -4.77 -17.27 -2.84
CA ALA A 207 -5.11 -16.19 -1.91
C ALA A 207 -6.08 -15.17 -2.56
N SER A 208 -5.81 -14.79 -3.80
CA SER A 208 -6.67 -13.86 -4.55
C SER A 208 -8.08 -14.44 -4.80
N LEU A 209 -8.18 -15.73 -5.13
CA LEU A 209 -9.45 -16.43 -5.32
C LEU A 209 -10.27 -16.51 -4.03
N ILE A 210 -9.62 -16.83 -2.90
CA ILE A 210 -10.27 -16.85 -1.58
C ILE A 210 -10.80 -15.45 -1.25
N MET A 211 -10.00 -14.42 -1.49
CA MET A 211 -10.38 -13.03 -1.25
C MET A 211 -11.56 -12.57 -2.10
N LEU A 212 -11.60 -12.97 -3.38
CA LEU A 212 -12.76 -12.72 -4.25
C LEU A 212 -14.00 -13.46 -3.77
N GLY A 213 -13.87 -14.71 -3.33
CA GLY A 213 -14.97 -15.46 -2.72
C GLY A 213 -15.54 -14.74 -1.49
N GLY A 214 -14.68 -14.24 -0.61
CA GLY A 214 -15.09 -13.43 0.53
C GLY A 214 -15.81 -12.14 0.13
N ILE A 215 -15.33 -11.43 -0.91
CA ILE A 215 -16.02 -10.26 -1.45
C ILE A 215 -17.42 -10.62 -1.94
N VAL A 216 -17.57 -11.73 -2.67
CA VAL A 216 -18.87 -12.22 -3.15
C VAL A 216 -19.82 -12.51 -1.97
N SER A 217 -19.31 -13.13 -0.90
CA SER A 217 -20.10 -13.42 0.31
C SER A 217 -20.62 -12.19 1.03
N THR A 218 -20.04 -11.01 0.83
CA THR A 218 -20.50 -9.75 1.47
C THR A 218 -21.75 -9.14 0.82
N MET A 219 -22.15 -9.61 -0.37
CA MET A 219 -23.27 -9.03 -1.14
C MET A 219 -23.15 -7.49 -1.35
N SER A 220 -21.94 -6.93 -1.29
CA SER A 220 -21.72 -5.49 -1.39
C SER A 220 -21.65 -5.00 -2.85
N ARG A 221 -22.62 -4.18 -3.25
CA ARG A 221 -22.64 -3.52 -4.58
C ARG A 221 -21.45 -2.58 -4.79
N GLY A 222 -21.03 -1.86 -3.75
CA GLY A 222 -19.82 -1.05 -3.76
C GLY A 222 -18.57 -1.92 -3.94
N GLY A 223 -18.59 -3.12 -3.35
CA GLY A 223 -17.59 -4.16 -3.55
C GLY A 223 -17.38 -4.54 -5.01
N PHE A 224 -18.47 -4.82 -5.72
CA PHE A 224 -18.43 -5.18 -7.15
C PHE A 224 -17.77 -4.09 -8.00
N ILE A 225 -18.18 -2.83 -7.85
CA ILE A 225 -17.59 -1.70 -8.57
C ILE A 225 -16.11 -1.50 -8.18
N GLY A 226 -15.78 -1.68 -6.90
CA GLY A 226 -14.42 -1.68 -6.36
C GLY A 226 -13.50 -2.64 -7.12
N VAL A 227 -13.92 -3.89 -7.19
CA VAL A 227 -13.19 -4.96 -7.87
C VAL A 227 -13.06 -4.71 -9.37
N LEU A 228 -14.13 -4.26 -10.04
CA LEU A 228 -14.09 -3.95 -11.47
C LEU A 228 -13.08 -2.85 -11.81
N VAL A 229 -13.10 -1.74 -11.06
CA VAL A 229 -12.17 -0.63 -11.25
C VAL A 229 -10.73 -1.05 -10.96
N MET A 230 -10.51 -1.80 -9.87
CA MET A 230 -9.21 -2.34 -9.50
C MET A 230 -8.65 -3.25 -10.62
N PHE A 231 -9.44 -4.22 -11.10
CA PHE A 231 -9.03 -5.12 -12.17
C PHE A 231 -8.78 -4.39 -13.50
N GLY A 232 -9.66 -3.45 -13.86
CA GLY A 232 -9.46 -2.60 -15.03
C GLY A 232 -8.13 -1.86 -14.96
N TYR A 233 -7.79 -1.28 -13.80
CA TYR A 233 -6.51 -0.61 -13.61
C TYR A 233 -5.32 -1.57 -13.71
N LEU A 234 -5.37 -2.73 -13.03
CA LEU A 234 -4.34 -3.76 -13.13
C LEU A 234 -4.13 -4.16 -14.59
N PHE A 235 -5.20 -4.52 -15.30
CA PHE A 235 -5.12 -4.89 -16.71
C PHE A 235 -4.48 -3.80 -17.57
N LEU A 236 -4.88 -2.54 -17.40
CA LEU A 236 -4.35 -1.41 -18.18
C LEU A 236 -2.89 -1.10 -17.88
N LYS A 237 -2.45 -1.19 -16.62
CA LYS A 237 -1.11 -0.73 -16.20
C LYS A 237 -0.03 -1.80 -16.18
N MET A 238 -0.39 -3.08 -16.21
CA MET A 238 0.59 -4.16 -16.20
C MET A 238 1.37 -4.23 -17.52
N ARG A 239 2.70 -4.34 -17.42
CA ARG A 239 3.62 -4.49 -18.55
C ARG A 239 3.43 -5.85 -19.23
N SER A 240 3.35 -6.92 -18.44
CA SER A 240 3.17 -8.29 -18.92
C SER A 240 1.69 -8.61 -19.13
N LYS A 241 1.16 -8.30 -20.33
CA LYS A 241 -0.27 -8.48 -20.65
C LYS A 241 -0.72 -9.95 -20.66
N ILE A 242 0.10 -10.87 -21.19
CA ILE A 242 -0.29 -12.28 -21.33
C ILE A 242 -0.49 -12.96 -19.96
N PRO A 243 0.47 -12.94 -19.01
CA PRO A 243 0.25 -13.53 -17.70
C PRO A 243 -0.90 -12.86 -16.93
N ALA A 244 -1.04 -11.54 -17.08
CA ALA A 244 -2.17 -10.81 -16.50
C ALA A 244 -3.51 -11.31 -17.07
N LEU A 245 -3.63 -11.43 -18.40
CA LEU A 245 -4.82 -11.97 -19.07
C LEU A 245 -5.12 -13.40 -18.62
N LEU A 246 -4.11 -14.27 -18.52
CA LEU A 246 -4.32 -15.65 -18.08
C LEU A 246 -4.81 -15.72 -16.63
N ILE A 247 -4.21 -14.96 -15.72
CA ILE A 247 -4.66 -14.91 -14.32
C ILE A 247 -6.07 -14.35 -14.23
N MET A 248 -6.35 -13.26 -14.94
CA MET A 248 -7.69 -12.67 -15.03
C MET A 248 -8.73 -13.63 -15.60
N PHE A 249 -8.35 -14.39 -16.63
CA PHE A 249 -9.21 -15.38 -17.27
C PHE A 249 -9.52 -16.54 -16.33
N ILE A 250 -8.51 -17.09 -15.64
CA ILE A 250 -8.70 -18.14 -14.63
C ILE A 250 -9.64 -17.65 -13.52
N ILE A 251 -9.40 -16.43 -13.02
CA ILE A 251 -10.26 -15.82 -12.00
C ILE A 251 -11.69 -15.65 -12.53
N GLY A 252 -11.85 -15.18 -13.76
CA GLY A 252 -13.16 -14.99 -14.40
C GLY A 252 -13.92 -16.31 -14.56
N LEU A 253 -13.24 -17.37 -15.04
CA LEU A 253 -13.82 -18.71 -15.18
C LEU A 253 -14.25 -19.29 -13.82
N VAL A 254 -13.38 -19.22 -12.82
CA VAL A 254 -13.68 -19.70 -11.47
C VAL A 254 -14.82 -18.88 -10.86
N GLY A 255 -14.83 -17.56 -11.06
CA GLY A 255 -15.90 -16.67 -10.62
C GLY A 255 -17.24 -17.04 -11.24
N LEU A 256 -17.32 -17.24 -12.55
CA LEU A 256 -18.56 -17.64 -13.23
C LEU A 256 -19.11 -18.99 -12.74
N ALA A 257 -18.23 -19.91 -12.33
CA ALA A 257 -18.64 -21.22 -11.85
C ALA A 257 -19.09 -21.24 -10.38
N LEU A 258 -18.57 -20.33 -9.54
CA LEU A 258 -18.76 -20.37 -8.09
C LEU A 258 -19.70 -19.27 -7.54
N ILE A 259 -19.95 -18.21 -8.30
CA ILE A 259 -20.83 -17.11 -7.84
C ILE A 259 -22.30 -17.55 -7.93
N PRO A 260 -23.07 -17.49 -6.83
CA PRO A 260 -24.48 -17.89 -6.83
C PRO A 260 -25.35 -16.92 -7.65
N GLU A 261 -26.44 -17.43 -8.23
CA GLU A 261 -27.39 -16.62 -9.02
C GLU A 261 -27.94 -15.42 -8.23
N SER A 262 -28.19 -15.61 -6.93
CA SER A 262 -28.66 -14.54 -6.04
C SER A 262 -27.73 -13.33 -5.99
N TYR A 263 -26.42 -13.54 -6.12
CA TYR A 263 -25.45 -12.44 -6.20
C TYR A 263 -25.61 -11.65 -7.50
N TRP A 264 -25.82 -12.34 -8.63
CA TRP A 264 -26.08 -11.68 -9.91
C TRP A 264 -27.41 -10.93 -9.91
N THR A 265 -28.45 -11.48 -9.28
CA THR A 265 -29.72 -10.78 -9.06
C THR A 265 -29.47 -9.51 -8.25
N GLU A 266 -28.76 -9.58 -7.13
CA GLU A 266 -28.43 -8.43 -6.29
C GLU A 266 -27.67 -7.35 -7.09
N MET A 267 -26.65 -7.72 -7.87
CA MET A 267 -25.92 -6.77 -8.72
C MET A 267 -26.75 -6.25 -9.90
N GLY A 268 -27.72 -7.02 -10.38
CA GLY A 268 -28.68 -6.60 -11.41
C GLY A 268 -29.68 -5.54 -10.92
N THR A 269 -29.86 -5.43 -9.60
CA THR A 269 -30.71 -4.40 -8.96
C THR A 269 -29.99 -3.07 -8.68
N ILE A 270 -28.83 -2.82 -9.31
CA ILE A 270 -28.19 -1.48 -9.30
C ILE A 270 -29.03 -0.52 -10.16
N SER A 271 -30.22 -0.17 -9.65
CA SER A 271 -31.09 0.87 -10.18
C SER A 271 -31.55 1.78 -9.02
N THR A 272 -31.95 3.00 -9.34
CA THR A 272 -32.41 3.99 -8.33
C THR A 272 -33.84 3.73 -7.83
N SER A 273 -34.50 2.68 -8.32
CA SER A 273 -35.89 2.36 -7.95
C SER A 273 -36.03 1.57 -6.65
N GLU A 274 -34.93 1.07 -6.09
CA GLU A 274 -34.93 0.27 -4.86
C GLU A 274 -34.99 1.12 -3.58
N SER A 275 -35.68 0.60 -2.56
CA SER A 275 -35.91 1.29 -1.28
C SER A 275 -34.61 1.72 -0.58
N THR A 276 -33.60 0.84 -0.56
CA THR A 276 -32.29 1.12 0.06
C THR A 276 -31.51 2.19 -0.70
N ALA A 277 -31.59 2.20 -2.03
CA ALA A 277 -30.93 3.20 -2.86
C ALA A 277 -31.60 4.58 -2.69
N GLN A 278 -32.93 4.61 -2.64
CA GLN A 278 -33.71 5.82 -2.39
C GLN A 278 -33.44 6.41 -1.01
N GLU A 279 -33.36 5.57 0.03
CA GLU A 279 -33.05 6.02 1.39
C GLU A 279 -31.65 6.67 1.45
N ARG A 280 -30.65 6.09 0.77
CA ARG A 280 -29.29 6.67 0.68
C ARG A 280 -29.29 8.00 -0.07
N LEU A 281 -29.95 8.07 -1.23
CA LEU A 281 -30.04 9.32 -2.01
C LEU A 281 -30.75 10.42 -1.22
N TYR A 282 -31.81 10.07 -0.49
CA TYR A 282 -32.48 11.00 0.42
C TYR A 282 -31.55 11.49 1.53
N MET A 283 -30.88 10.56 2.21
CA MET A 283 -29.94 10.87 3.29
C MET A 283 -28.77 11.74 2.80
N TRP A 284 -28.23 11.48 1.61
CA TRP A 284 -27.22 12.33 0.98
C TRP A 284 -27.76 13.72 0.68
N GLY A 285 -28.99 13.82 0.19
CA GLY A 285 -29.66 15.10 -0.01
C GLY A 285 -29.80 15.91 1.29
N VAL A 286 -30.18 15.27 2.40
CA VAL A 286 -30.25 15.92 3.72
C VAL A 286 -28.84 16.33 4.19
N ALA A 287 -27.85 15.43 4.06
CA ALA A 287 -26.48 15.70 4.46
C ALA A 287 -25.89 16.89 3.69
N LEU A 288 -26.14 16.98 2.39
CA LEU A 288 -25.69 18.13 1.58
C LEU A 288 -26.35 19.44 2.01
N LYS A 289 -27.61 19.44 2.47
CA LYS A 289 -28.23 20.65 3.05
C LYS A 289 -27.50 21.13 4.30
N ILE A 290 -26.98 20.22 5.14
CA ILE A 290 -26.16 20.56 6.30
C ILE A 290 -24.90 21.30 5.84
N TRP A 291 -24.21 20.79 4.82
CA TRP A 291 -22.98 21.40 4.29
C TRP A 291 -23.23 22.73 3.58
N PHE A 292 -24.35 22.89 2.87
CA PHE A 292 -24.70 24.16 2.21
C PHE A 292 -25.05 25.29 3.18
N ASN A 293 -25.21 25.02 4.48
CA ASN A 293 -25.25 26.08 5.47
C ASN A 293 -23.91 26.86 5.44
N PRO A 294 -23.91 28.20 5.27
CA PRO A 294 -22.70 29.02 5.26
C PRO A 294 -21.74 28.76 6.43
N GLU A 295 -22.26 28.42 7.60
CA GLU A 295 -21.46 28.11 8.81
C GLU A 295 -20.63 26.82 8.65
N HIS A 296 -21.11 25.86 7.87
CA HIS A 296 -20.48 24.54 7.71
C HIS A 296 -19.71 24.40 6.40
N PHE A 297 -19.93 25.30 5.44
CA PHE A 297 -19.39 25.18 4.08
C PHE A 297 -17.87 24.96 4.04
N THR A 298 -17.13 25.74 4.83
CA THR A 298 -15.67 25.76 4.79
C THR A 298 -15.04 24.60 5.56
N PHE A 299 -15.45 24.43 6.82
CA PHE A 299 -14.78 23.53 7.77
C PHE A 299 -15.62 22.33 8.23
N GLY A 300 -16.89 22.27 7.84
CA GLY A 300 -17.81 21.19 8.18
C GLY A 300 -18.43 21.34 9.57
N VAL A 301 -18.86 20.22 10.14
CA VAL A 301 -19.49 20.12 11.47
C VAL A 301 -18.64 19.35 12.50
N GLY A 302 -17.44 18.94 12.11
CA GLY A 302 -16.51 18.16 12.91
C GLY A 302 -16.58 16.65 12.66
N PRO A 303 -15.56 15.89 13.09
CA PRO A 303 -15.48 14.45 12.85
C PRO A 303 -16.69 13.67 13.39
N MET A 304 -17.27 12.80 12.55
CA MET A 304 -18.40 11.92 12.90
C MET A 304 -19.64 12.65 13.43
N ASN A 305 -19.79 13.94 13.09
CA ASN A 305 -20.89 14.76 13.58
C ASN A 305 -22.07 14.85 12.61
N THR A 306 -21.91 14.53 11.31
CA THR A 306 -22.99 14.61 10.32
C THR A 306 -24.30 13.94 10.80
N GLN A 307 -24.22 12.72 11.34
CA GLN A 307 -25.37 11.96 11.84
C GLN A 307 -26.17 12.66 12.96
N TRP A 308 -25.53 13.55 13.72
CA TRP A 308 -26.12 14.34 14.81
C TRP A 308 -26.76 15.64 14.34
N TRP A 309 -26.53 16.02 13.08
CA TRP A 309 -27.11 17.19 12.43
C TRP A 309 -28.29 16.84 11.51
N ILE A 310 -28.34 15.60 10.99
CA ILE A 310 -29.40 15.15 10.06
C ILE A 310 -30.81 15.52 10.54
N LYS A 311 -31.11 15.33 11.84
CA LYS A 311 -32.45 15.58 12.40
C LYS A 311 -32.96 17.01 12.15
N ASP A 312 -32.07 18.00 12.15
CA ASP A 312 -32.45 19.41 12.01
C ASP A 312 -32.74 19.81 10.56
N TYR A 313 -32.26 19.01 9.61
CA TYR A 313 -32.36 19.26 8.16
C TYR A 313 -33.28 18.26 7.46
N GLU A 314 -33.77 17.25 8.18
CA GLU A 314 -34.71 16.25 7.70
C GLU A 314 -36.12 16.83 7.60
N SER A 315 -36.85 16.47 6.54
CA SER A 315 -38.26 16.85 6.41
C SER A 315 -39.15 15.84 7.13
N VAL A 316 -40.05 16.31 8.00
CA VAL A 316 -41.03 15.47 8.71
C VAL A 316 -41.88 14.64 7.75
N ILE A 317 -42.26 15.22 6.59
CA ILE A 317 -43.07 14.54 5.57
C ILE A 317 -42.27 13.42 4.91
N ALA A 318 -41.01 13.66 4.59
CA ALA A 318 -40.16 12.67 3.95
C ALA A 318 -39.71 11.56 4.92
N ALA A 319 -39.42 11.89 6.19
CA ALA A 319 -39.17 10.89 7.23
C ALA A 319 -40.37 9.95 7.43
N SER A 320 -41.60 10.49 7.33
CA SER A 320 -42.83 9.68 7.38
C SER A 320 -42.97 8.76 6.16
N ALA A 321 -42.51 9.18 4.97
CA ALA A 321 -42.54 8.38 3.76
C ALA A 321 -41.61 7.14 3.82
N PHE A 322 -40.49 7.23 4.56
CA PHE A 322 -39.62 6.09 4.85
C PHE A 322 -40.01 5.32 6.12
N GLY A 323 -41.10 5.73 6.79
CA GLY A 323 -41.60 5.12 8.03
C GLY A 323 -40.73 5.36 9.27
N LYS A 324 -39.59 6.06 9.14
CA LYS A 324 -38.67 6.42 10.24
C LYS A 324 -37.71 7.53 9.81
N SER A 325 -37.21 8.28 10.80
CA SER A 325 -36.12 9.23 10.60
C SER A 325 -34.81 8.52 10.22
N VAL A 326 -34.01 9.15 9.37
CA VAL A 326 -32.65 8.72 9.03
C VAL A 326 -31.58 9.34 9.92
N ALA A 327 -31.97 10.16 10.91
CA ALA A 327 -31.04 10.75 11.87
C ALA A 327 -30.32 9.70 12.73
N GLY A 328 -29.06 9.98 13.10
CA GLY A 328 -28.22 9.06 13.86
C GLY A 328 -27.66 7.88 13.07
N ARG A 329 -27.95 7.78 11.76
CA ARG A 329 -27.42 6.73 10.88
C ARG A 329 -26.19 7.23 10.11
N ALA A 330 -25.30 6.31 9.74
CA ALA A 330 -24.16 6.62 8.90
C ALA A 330 -24.62 7.03 7.49
N VAL A 331 -23.91 7.97 6.87
CA VAL A 331 -24.26 8.52 5.54
C VAL A 331 -24.07 7.49 4.41
N HIS A 332 -23.31 6.43 4.67
CA HIS A 332 -22.95 5.40 3.68
C HIS A 332 -22.39 5.99 2.38
N SER A 333 -21.56 7.04 2.52
CA SER A 333 -20.74 7.59 1.46
C SER A 333 -19.57 8.33 2.05
N MET A 334 -18.36 7.87 1.77
CA MET A 334 -17.13 8.49 2.25
C MET A 334 -17.05 9.94 1.81
N TYR A 335 -17.47 10.26 0.58
CA TYR A 335 -17.36 11.60 0.02
C TYR A 335 -18.35 12.59 0.64
N VAL A 336 -19.63 12.19 0.73
CA VAL A 336 -20.65 13.06 1.36
C VAL A 336 -20.34 13.24 2.83
N GLN A 337 -19.98 12.17 3.53
CA GLN A 337 -19.60 12.26 4.94
C GLN A 337 -18.39 13.16 5.15
N LEU A 338 -17.33 13.00 4.35
CA LEU A 338 -16.14 13.83 4.45
C LEU A 338 -16.45 15.31 4.22
N LEU A 339 -17.25 15.60 3.18
CA LEU A 339 -17.62 16.96 2.82
C LEU A 339 -18.41 17.64 3.95
N VAL A 340 -19.32 16.93 4.60
CA VAL A 340 -20.14 17.49 5.68
C VAL A 340 -19.36 17.57 6.99
N ASP A 341 -18.60 16.54 7.35
CA ASP A 341 -17.82 16.51 8.59
C ASP A 341 -16.70 17.55 8.58
N LEU A 342 -15.97 17.72 7.46
CA LEU A 342 -14.74 18.53 7.41
C LEU A 342 -14.78 19.68 6.39
N GLY A 343 -15.92 19.90 5.74
CA GLY A 343 -16.12 20.99 4.79
C GLY A 343 -15.32 20.83 3.49
N ILE A 344 -15.29 21.89 2.70
CA ILE A 344 -14.52 21.91 1.44
C ILE A 344 -13.02 21.73 1.69
N VAL A 345 -12.50 22.23 2.83
CA VAL A 345 -11.09 22.08 3.20
C VAL A 345 -10.74 20.61 3.39
N GLY A 346 -11.52 19.86 4.16
CA GLY A 346 -11.30 18.43 4.37
C GLY A 346 -11.43 17.62 3.08
N LEU A 347 -12.41 17.94 2.23
CA LEU A 347 -12.56 17.27 0.93
C LEU A 347 -11.33 17.48 0.03
N LEU A 348 -10.90 18.74 -0.16
CA LEU A 348 -9.74 19.05 -1.00
C LEU A 348 -8.47 18.39 -0.49
N MET A 349 -8.30 18.32 0.82
CA MET A 349 -7.18 17.65 1.45
C MET A 349 -7.15 16.15 1.17
N PHE A 350 -8.28 15.46 1.35
CA PHE A 350 -8.38 14.03 1.06
C PHE A 350 -8.12 13.75 -0.42
N LEU A 351 -8.74 14.52 -1.31
CA LEU A 351 -8.51 14.42 -2.75
C LEU A 351 -7.04 14.68 -3.09
N SER A 352 -6.39 15.63 -2.41
CA SER A 352 -4.96 15.88 -2.57
C SER A 352 -4.10 14.68 -2.11
N MET A 353 -4.48 13.99 -1.04
CA MET A 353 -3.78 12.78 -0.57
C MET A 353 -3.91 11.64 -1.58
N ALA A 354 -5.14 11.37 -2.05
CA ALA A 354 -5.40 10.36 -3.06
C ALA A 354 -4.65 10.67 -4.36
N TYR A 355 -4.75 11.91 -4.85
CA TYR A 355 -4.08 12.35 -6.08
C TYR A 355 -2.55 12.28 -5.97
N LYS A 356 -1.97 12.81 -4.89
CA LYS A 356 -0.51 12.79 -4.71
C LYS A 356 0.02 11.37 -4.54
N SER A 357 -0.70 10.50 -3.84
CA SER A 357 -0.34 9.09 -3.74
C SER A 357 -0.40 8.40 -5.10
N TYR A 358 -1.47 8.64 -5.87
CA TYR A 358 -1.59 8.11 -7.24
C TYR A 358 -0.43 8.55 -8.14
N ARG A 359 -0.13 9.85 -8.18
CA ARG A 359 0.96 10.42 -8.98
C ARG A 359 2.32 9.88 -8.58
N LEU A 360 2.57 9.78 -7.28
CA LEU A 360 3.81 9.24 -6.72
C LEU A 360 4.01 7.79 -7.13
N ASN A 361 3.00 6.93 -6.91
CA ASN A 361 3.08 5.52 -7.27
C ASN A 361 3.21 5.35 -8.79
N GLN A 362 2.50 6.17 -9.58
CA GLN A 362 2.60 6.14 -11.04
C GLN A 362 4.01 6.53 -11.52
N ALA A 363 4.62 7.57 -10.94
CA ALA A 363 5.99 7.96 -11.22
C ALA A 363 6.97 6.85 -10.82
N THR A 364 6.79 6.28 -9.62
CA THR A 364 7.57 5.14 -9.11
C THR A 364 7.54 3.96 -10.06
N ARG A 365 6.36 3.60 -10.56
CA ARG A 365 6.18 2.51 -11.53
C ARG A 365 6.97 2.77 -12.81
N ILE A 366 6.84 3.97 -13.40
CA ILE A 366 7.53 4.34 -14.66
C ILE A 366 9.04 4.32 -14.48
N GLU A 367 9.52 4.88 -13.37
CA GLU A 367 10.94 4.96 -13.06
C GLU A 367 11.54 3.58 -12.78
N ALA A 368 10.84 2.73 -12.02
CA ALA A 368 11.23 1.35 -11.78
C ALA A 368 11.30 0.53 -13.08
N ASP A 369 10.36 0.75 -14.01
CA ASP A 369 10.34 0.09 -15.32
C ASP A 369 11.57 0.46 -16.16
N ARG A 370 11.85 1.77 -16.27
CA ARG A 370 13.02 2.29 -17.00
C ARG A 370 14.32 1.83 -16.39
N LEU A 371 14.44 1.89 -15.06
CA LEU A 371 15.65 1.48 -14.36
C LEU A 371 15.83 -0.04 -14.44
N GLY A 372 14.76 -0.81 -14.36
CA GLY A 372 14.78 -2.26 -14.57
C GLY A 372 15.30 -2.67 -15.95
N ASP A 373 14.93 -1.94 -17.00
CA ASP A 373 15.46 -2.13 -18.37
C ASP A 373 16.95 -1.77 -18.45
N ARG A 374 17.38 -0.69 -17.79
CA ARG A 374 18.80 -0.32 -17.71
C ARG A 374 19.63 -1.37 -16.97
N VAL A 375 19.12 -1.89 -15.85
CA VAL A 375 19.76 -2.98 -15.09
C VAL A 375 19.87 -4.24 -15.94
N ALA A 376 18.83 -4.58 -16.69
CA ALA A 376 18.85 -5.75 -17.57
C ALA A 376 19.93 -5.62 -18.66
N LYS A 377 20.05 -4.45 -19.30
CA LYS A 377 21.13 -4.16 -20.26
C LYS A 377 22.50 -4.21 -19.61
N GLY A 378 22.68 -3.59 -18.44
CA GLY A 378 23.94 -3.64 -17.70
C GLY A 378 24.34 -5.08 -17.36
N TYR A 379 23.38 -5.91 -16.96
CA TYR A 379 23.62 -7.34 -16.73
C TYR A 379 24.02 -8.08 -18.02
N GLU A 380 23.36 -7.80 -19.16
CA GLU A 380 23.73 -8.37 -20.46
C GLU A 380 25.15 -7.97 -20.90
N ASN A 381 25.55 -6.72 -20.65
CA ASN A 381 26.90 -6.22 -20.94
C ASN A 381 27.95 -6.96 -20.09
N VAL A 382 27.71 -7.08 -18.77
CA VAL A 382 28.59 -7.83 -17.87
C VAL A 382 28.66 -9.31 -18.26
N ALA A 383 27.54 -9.92 -18.64
CA ALA A 383 27.50 -11.29 -19.18
C ALA A 383 28.17 -11.43 -20.55
N GLY A 384 28.29 -10.34 -21.31
CA GLY A 384 29.03 -10.26 -22.58
C GLY A 384 30.55 -10.26 -22.36
N LEU A 385 31.04 -9.57 -21.33
CA LEU A 385 32.47 -9.53 -20.97
C LEU A 385 33.03 -10.93 -20.71
N TYR A 386 32.28 -11.79 -20.00
CA TYR A 386 32.65 -13.20 -19.82
C TYR A 386 32.85 -13.94 -21.15
N ARG A 387 32.04 -13.63 -22.17
CA ARG A 387 32.11 -14.28 -23.49
C ARG A 387 33.27 -13.75 -24.34
N GLU A 388 33.57 -12.45 -24.27
CA GLU A 388 34.66 -11.84 -25.04
C GLU A 388 36.04 -12.20 -24.49
N GLU A 389 36.20 -12.30 -23.16
CA GLU A 389 37.47 -12.72 -22.53
C GLU A 389 37.65 -14.25 -22.48
N GLY A 390 36.73 -15.02 -23.07
CA GLY A 390 36.85 -16.49 -23.13
C GLY A 390 36.68 -17.18 -21.77
N VAL A 391 36.09 -16.49 -20.79
CA VAL A 391 35.73 -17.05 -19.49
C VAL A 391 34.39 -17.77 -19.65
N GLU A 392 34.44 -19.08 -19.94
CA GLU A 392 33.26 -19.93 -19.77
C GLU A 392 32.76 -19.78 -18.33
N ARG A 393 31.43 -19.65 -18.15
CA ARG A 393 30.79 -19.67 -16.82
C ARG A 393 31.24 -20.94 -16.10
N LEU A 394 32.25 -20.84 -15.25
CA LEU A 394 32.75 -21.98 -14.52
C LEU A 394 31.63 -22.46 -13.58
N PRO A 395 31.18 -23.72 -13.69
CA PRO A 395 30.56 -24.39 -12.57
C PRO A 395 31.54 -24.31 -11.39
N ILE A 396 31.01 -24.19 -10.18
CA ILE A 396 31.78 -23.94 -8.94
C ILE A 396 32.89 -25.00 -8.69
N ASP A 397 32.94 -26.09 -9.45
CA ASP A 397 33.89 -27.18 -9.30
C ASP A 397 34.57 -27.49 -10.65
N ASN A 398 35.67 -26.82 -11.00
CA ASN A 398 36.84 -27.40 -11.69
C ASN A 398 37.85 -26.33 -12.14
N GLU A 399 39.06 -26.43 -11.60
CA GLU A 399 40.26 -25.77 -12.14
C GLU A 399 40.71 -26.49 -13.41
N SER A 400 40.55 -25.89 -14.58
CA SER A 400 41.57 -25.82 -15.65
C SER A 400 40.96 -25.39 -16.99
N VAL A 401 41.23 -24.18 -17.46
CA VAL A 401 41.44 -23.89 -18.90
C VAL A 401 42.41 -22.71 -19.04
N GLY A 402 43.38 -22.86 -19.94
CA GLY A 402 44.49 -21.93 -20.17
C GLY A 402 44.20 -20.74 -21.08
N SER A 403 44.89 -19.65 -20.73
CA SER A 403 45.32 -18.47 -21.49
C SER A 403 44.43 -17.91 -22.63
N ARG A 404 43.74 -16.81 -22.30
CA ARG A 404 43.74 -15.51 -23.01
C ARG A 404 43.32 -14.46 -21.97
N ALA A 405 44.20 -13.49 -21.69
CA ALA A 405 44.09 -12.43 -20.67
C ALA A 405 43.19 -12.80 -19.47
N ALA A 406 43.63 -13.75 -18.63
CA ALA A 406 42.84 -14.18 -17.49
C ALA A 406 42.73 -13.03 -16.47
N LEU A 407 41.51 -12.52 -16.28
CA LEU A 407 41.16 -11.63 -15.17
C LEU A 407 41.81 -12.14 -13.88
N SER A 408 42.42 -11.23 -13.13
CA SER A 408 42.93 -11.52 -11.80
C SER A 408 41.79 -12.00 -10.89
N PRO A 409 42.08 -12.79 -9.84
CA PRO A 409 41.07 -13.20 -8.86
C PRO A 409 40.29 -12.02 -8.25
N LYS A 410 40.93 -10.84 -8.13
CA LYS A 410 40.30 -9.61 -7.64
C LYS A 410 39.29 -9.06 -8.66
N GLU A 411 39.65 -8.98 -9.94
CA GLU A 411 38.75 -8.54 -11.02
C GLU A 411 37.53 -9.47 -11.16
N LEU A 412 37.74 -10.80 -11.09
CA LEU A 412 36.65 -11.79 -11.08
C LEU A 412 35.69 -11.58 -9.90
N GLN A 413 36.21 -11.30 -8.71
CA GLN A 413 35.40 -11.06 -7.52
C GLN A 413 34.55 -9.77 -7.64
N GLU A 414 35.10 -8.73 -8.27
CA GLU A 414 34.40 -7.47 -8.51
C GLU A 414 33.29 -7.62 -9.56
N ILE A 415 33.54 -8.38 -10.63
CA ILE A 415 32.55 -8.69 -11.66
C ILE A 415 31.42 -9.56 -11.08
N GLU A 416 31.74 -10.60 -10.28
CA GLU A 416 30.74 -11.40 -9.58
C GLU A 416 29.88 -10.54 -8.63
N LEU A 417 30.50 -9.62 -7.90
CA LEU A 417 29.79 -8.72 -6.99
C LEU A 417 28.85 -7.81 -7.78
N LEU A 418 29.30 -7.25 -8.90
CA LEU A 418 28.49 -6.42 -9.78
C LEU A 418 27.33 -7.21 -10.38
N GLU A 419 27.57 -8.42 -10.91
CA GLU A 419 26.53 -9.29 -11.47
C GLU A 419 25.46 -9.62 -10.42
N ARG A 420 25.87 -10.02 -9.22
CA ARG A 420 24.95 -10.29 -8.09
C ARG A 420 24.17 -9.04 -7.70
N THR A 421 24.80 -7.88 -7.71
CA THR A 421 24.15 -6.60 -7.43
C THR A 421 23.10 -6.26 -8.49
N LEU A 422 23.43 -6.41 -9.77
CA LEU A 422 22.51 -6.15 -10.89
C LEU A 422 21.33 -7.13 -10.88
N MET A 423 21.55 -8.43 -10.61
CA MET A 423 20.46 -9.39 -10.44
C MET A 423 19.53 -9.03 -9.27
N GLY A 424 20.10 -8.61 -8.15
CA GLY A 424 19.36 -8.10 -7.00
C GLY A 424 18.54 -6.85 -7.35
N ALA A 425 19.17 -5.88 -8.00
CA ALA A 425 18.54 -4.64 -8.45
C ALA A 425 17.41 -4.88 -9.46
N HIS A 426 17.55 -5.85 -10.37
CA HIS A 426 16.50 -6.21 -11.33
C HIS A 426 15.28 -6.82 -10.60
N THR A 427 15.53 -7.64 -9.60
CA THR A 427 14.47 -8.20 -8.74
C THR A 427 13.75 -7.10 -7.97
N GLU A 428 14.49 -6.12 -7.44
CA GLU A 428 13.93 -5.03 -6.64
C GLU A 428 13.18 -3.99 -7.47
N THR A 429 13.67 -3.64 -8.65
CA THR A 429 12.94 -2.75 -9.59
C THR A 429 11.63 -3.41 -10.04
N THR A 430 11.64 -4.70 -10.34
CA THR A 430 10.41 -5.47 -10.63
C THR A 430 9.44 -5.48 -9.45
N PHE A 431 9.95 -5.67 -8.23
CA PHE A 431 9.16 -5.64 -7.01
C PHE A 431 8.53 -4.25 -6.78
N ILE A 432 9.31 -3.18 -6.89
CA ILE A 432 8.85 -1.79 -6.73
C ILE A 432 7.78 -1.47 -7.78
N TYR A 433 7.97 -1.91 -9.03
CA TYR A 433 6.98 -1.78 -10.09
C TYR A 433 5.65 -2.43 -9.67
N ALA A 434 5.69 -3.71 -9.28
CA ALA A 434 4.50 -4.46 -8.91
C ALA A 434 3.82 -3.86 -7.66
N PHE A 435 4.60 -3.46 -6.66
CA PHE A 435 4.12 -2.80 -5.46
C PHE A 435 3.39 -1.48 -5.80
N ALA A 436 3.99 -0.64 -6.64
CA ALA A 436 3.40 0.63 -7.05
C ALA A 436 2.07 0.44 -7.80
N VAL A 437 1.99 -0.58 -8.66
CA VAL A 437 0.76 -0.95 -9.36
C VAL A 437 -0.30 -1.43 -8.37
N ALA A 438 0.07 -2.30 -7.42
CA ALA A 438 -0.84 -2.83 -6.41
C ALA A 438 -1.43 -1.70 -5.55
N VAL A 439 -0.61 -0.80 -5.00
CA VAL A 439 -1.08 0.28 -4.14
C VAL A 439 -2.04 1.21 -4.89
N ASN A 440 -1.77 1.53 -6.16
CA ASN A 440 -2.70 2.33 -6.97
C ASN A 440 -4.00 1.59 -7.29
N ALA A 441 -3.94 0.31 -7.61
CA ALA A 441 -5.12 -0.51 -7.83
C ALA A 441 -5.99 -0.57 -6.56
N SER A 442 -5.37 -0.75 -5.38
CA SER A 442 -6.05 -0.69 -4.08
C SER A 442 -6.68 0.67 -3.81
N TRP A 443 -5.96 1.78 -4.07
CA TRP A 443 -6.54 3.12 -3.95
C TRP A 443 -7.79 3.27 -4.81
N LEU A 444 -7.70 2.91 -6.09
CA LEU A 444 -8.83 3.07 -7.01
C LEU A 444 -10.01 2.18 -6.62
N GLY A 445 -9.77 0.94 -6.20
CA GLY A 445 -10.83 0.04 -5.73
C GLY A 445 -11.50 0.54 -4.44
N VAL A 446 -10.72 1.04 -3.48
CA VAL A 446 -11.25 1.62 -2.24
C VAL A 446 -12.02 2.91 -2.50
N LEU A 447 -11.51 3.78 -3.37
CA LEU A 447 -12.18 5.04 -3.71
C LEU A 447 -13.49 4.79 -4.46
N SER A 448 -13.54 3.85 -5.40
CA SER A 448 -14.78 3.55 -6.11
C SER A 448 -15.81 2.85 -5.21
N ALA A 449 -15.38 1.91 -4.36
CA ALA A 449 -16.27 1.29 -3.37
C ALA A 449 -16.78 2.32 -2.35
N GLY A 450 -15.93 3.25 -1.94
CA GLY A 450 -16.22 4.32 -0.98
C GLY A 450 -17.32 5.30 -1.37
N VAL A 451 -17.78 5.29 -2.63
CA VAL A 451 -18.99 6.03 -3.05
C VAL A 451 -20.20 5.60 -2.21
N PHE A 452 -20.26 4.32 -1.83
CA PHE A 452 -21.40 3.69 -1.16
C PHE A 452 -21.13 3.27 0.28
N ILE A 453 -19.97 3.65 0.85
CA ILE A 453 -19.51 3.16 2.16
C ILE A 453 -18.83 4.30 2.93
N SER A 454 -19.16 4.42 4.21
CA SER A 454 -18.70 5.48 5.12
C SER A 454 -17.47 5.05 5.92
N ILE A 455 -16.29 5.07 5.29
CA ILE A 455 -15.06 4.50 5.85
C ILE A 455 -13.92 5.51 6.03
N PHE A 456 -14.19 6.80 5.93
CA PHE A 456 -13.13 7.83 5.91
C PHE A 456 -12.19 7.74 7.12
N TYR A 457 -12.73 7.49 8.32
CA TYR A 457 -11.95 7.40 9.55
C TYR A 457 -11.35 6.02 9.81
N TYR A 458 -11.57 5.06 8.91
CA TYR A 458 -11.07 3.70 9.07
C TYR A 458 -9.64 3.55 8.55
N PRO A 459 -8.90 2.52 8.98
CA PRO A 459 -7.49 2.35 8.65
C PRO A 459 -7.15 2.22 7.15
N ALA A 460 -8.12 1.95 6.28
CA ALA A 460 -7.87 1.55 4.90
C ALA A 460 -7.09 2.62 4.09
N ILE A 461 -7.65 3.83 3.97
CA ILE A 461 -7.05 4.91 3.19
C ILE A 461 -5.72 5.38 3.80
N TRP A 462 -5.60 5.33 5.12
CA TRP A 462 -4.41 5.75 5.85
C TRP A 462 -3.29 4.73 5.69
N THR A 463 -3.62 3.44 5.69
CA THR A 463 -2.68 2.35 5.37
C THR A 463 -2.14 2.51 3.96
N LEU A 464 -3.00 2.76 2.97
CA LEU A 464 -2.56 2.98 1.60
C LEU A 464 -1.68 4.22 1.46
N GLY A 465 -1.98 5.30 2.18
CA GLY A 465 -1.14 6.50 2.25
C GLY A 465 0.23 6.21 2.87
N ALA A 466 0.27 5.42 3.95
CA ALA A 466 1.51 5.02 4.61
C ALA A 466 2.38 4.13 3.71
N LEU A 467 1.77 3.18 2.98
CA LEU A 467 2.47 2.33 2.02
C LEU A 467 3.02 3.13 0.84
N SER A 468 2.28 4.10 0.31
CA SER A 468 2.79 5.05 -0.70
C SER A 468 3.97 5.87 -0.17
N GLY A 469 3.88 6.34 1.07
CA GLY A 469 4.98 7.04 1.74
C GLY A 469 6.21 6.15 1.94
N ALA A 470 6.01 4.91 2.40
CA ALA A 470 7.11 3.96 2.62
C ALA A 470 7.79 3.54 1.30
N LEU A 471 7.00 3.37 0.23
CA LEU A 471 7.51 3.13 -1.12
C LEU A 471 8.32 4.31 -1.64
N LEU A 472 7.90 5.55 -1.37
CA LEU A 472 8.68 6.73 -1.74
C LEU A 472 10.06 6.72 -1.07
N VAL A 473 10.10 6.45 0.23
CA VAL A 473 11.36 6.41 0.96
C VAL A 473 12.26 5.32 0.39
N TYR A 474 11.73 4.11 0.21
CA TYR A 474 12.50 2.99 -0.31
C TYR A 474 13.03 3.23 -1.73
N ARG A 475 12.17 3.68 -2.65
CA ARG A 475 12.58 3.90 -4.04
C ARG A 475 13.65 4.99 -4.14
N THR A 476 13.53 6.06 -3.35
CA THR A 476 14.51 7.16 -3.38
C THR A 476 15.86 6.66 -2.93
N ASP A 477 15.93 5.92 -1.82
CA ASP A 477 17.19 5.36 -1.32
C ASP A 477 17.82 4.37 -2.31
N LEU A 478 17.01 3.51 -2.93
CA LEU A 478 17.52 2.54 -3.90
C LEU A 478 18.00 3.23 -5.19
N PHE A 479 17.18 4.11 -5.77
CA PHE A 479 17.45 4.69 -7.09
C PHE A 479 18.59 5.70 -7.07
N GLU A 480 18.77 6.45 -5.97
CA GLU A 480 19.92 7.32 -5.77
C GLU A 480 21.24 6.54 -5.71
N THR A 481 21.22 5.30 -5.19
CA THR A 481 22.42 4.43 -5.16
C THR A 481 22.64 3.66 -6.45
N LEU A 482 21.55 3.24 -7.12
CA LEU A 482 21.60 2.38 -8.29
C LEU A 482 21.89 3.14 -9.60
N THR A 483 21.43 4.39 -9.73
CA THR A 483 21.64 5.17 -10.96
C THR A 483 23.13 5.40 -11.25
N PRO A 484 23.95 5.90 -10.29
CA PRO A 484 25.38 6.09 -10.54
C PRO A 484 26.13 4.78 -10.79
N LEU A 485 25.72 3.68 -10.13
CA LEU A 485 26.28 2.36 -10.38
C LEU A 485 26.06 1.93 -11.85
N LEU A 486 24.87 2.19 -12.40
CA LEU A 486 24.55 1.86 -13.79
C LEU A 486 25.26 2.79 -14.78
N ASP A 487 25.48 4.05 -14.43
CA ASP A 487 26.26 4.98 -15.26
C ASP A 487 27.72 4.50 -15.35
N LYS A 488 28.29 3.98 -14.25
CA LYS A 488 29.62 3.34 -14.24
C LYS A 488 29.65 1.96 -14.89
N ALA A 489 28.52 1.26 -14.99
CA ALA A 489 28.41 -0.08 -15.58
C ALA A 489 27.96 -0.07 -17.07
N ASP A 490 27.90 1.10 -17.72
CA ASP A 490 27.71 1.23 -19.17
C ASP A 490 28.93 0.64 -19.92
N PRO A 491 28.84 0.17 -21.19
CA PRO A 491 29.92 -0.53 -21.87
C PRO A 491 31.27 0.18 -21.84
N GLN A 492 31.29 1.51 -21.92
CA GLN A 492 32.52 2.31 -21.80
C GLN A 492 33.02 2.40 -20.36
N GLY A 493 32.13 2.59 -19.37
CA GLY A 493 32.49 2.69 -17.96
C GLY A 493 32.93 1.36 -17.34
N ALA A 494 32.38 0.24 -17.80
CA ALA A 494 32.81 -1.10 -17.38
C ALA A 494 34.20 -1.44 -17.93
N VAL A 495 34.51 -1.02 -19.16
CA VAL A 495 35.83 -1.12 -19.76
C VAL A 495 36.81 -0.18 -19.07
N GLU A 496 36.44 1.08 -18.81
CA GLU A 496 37.25 2.05 -18.06
C GLU A 496 37.50 1.61 -16.61
N ALA A 497 36.52 1.03 -15.91
CA ALA A 497 36.72 0.51 -14.55
C ALA A 497 37.72 -0.66 -14.51
N ILE A 498 37.74 -1.49 -15.58
CA ILE A 498 38.73 -2.54 -15.76
C ILE A 498 40.10 -1.93 -16.12
N GLU A 499 40.13 -0.87 -16.93
CA GLU A 499 41.37 -0.15 -17.26
C GLU A 499 41.96 0.63 -16.08
N ASP A 500 41.13 1.23 -15.23
CA ASP A 500 41.52 1.91 -13.99
C ASP A 500 42.00 0.90 -12.94
N ALA A 501 41.34 -0.24 -12.80
CA ALA A 501 41.84 -1.34 -11.96
C ALA A 501 43.18 -1.88 -12.48
N ARG A 502 43.39 -1.92 -13.81
CA ARG A 502 44.67 -2.27 -14.44
C ARG A 502 45.73 -1.19 -14.28
N SER A 503 45.37 0.09 -14.13
CA SER A 503 46.31 1.20 -13.96
C SER A 503 46.79 1.34 -12.52
N GLU A 504 45.90 1.20 -11.53
CA GLU A 504 46.24 1.19 -10.09
C GLU A 504 47.12 0.00 -9.66
N LEU A 505 47.19 -1.06 -10.47
CA LEU A 505 48.05 -2.22 -10.23
C LEU A 505 49.39 -2.16 -10.99
N ARG A 506 49.58 -1.17 -11.87
CA ARG A 506 50.83 -0.92 -12.60
C ARG A 506 51.74 0.07 -11.90
N ASP A 507 51.20 0.85 -10.95
CA ASP A 507 51.94 1.67 -9.98
C ASP A 507 52.09 0.92 -8.65
#